data_AF-A0A235J212-F1
#
_entry.id   AF-A0A235J212-F1
#
_cell.length_a   1.000
_cell.length_b   1.000
_cell.length_c   1.000
_cell.angle_alpha   90.00
_cell.angle_beta   90.00
_cell.angle_gamma   90.00
#
_symmetry.space_group_name_H-M   'P 1'
#
loop_
_entity.id
_entity.type
_entity.pdbx_description
1 polymer ?
#
loop_
_entity_poly.entity_id
_entity_poly.type
_entity_poly.pdbx_seq_one_letter_code
_entity_poly.pdbx_strand_id
1 'polypeptide(L)'
;MSTIKLIFIVFILISAMGAWWKAGFRCPIYIHAIACFATALGFFITNNIDPSTPVNQWWLLGKWWIVLIMPAFVYGGFAVYGGGIYSKKE
;
A
#
# COMPACT_ATOMS: atom_id res chain seq x y z
N MET A 1 7.16 15.64 12.31
CA MET A 1 7.80 14.44 11.74
C MET A 1 9.28 14.75 11.53
N SER A 2 10.22 13.92 12.01
CA SER A 2 11.66 14.22 11.87
C SER A 2 12.13 13.97 10.44
N THR A 3 13.12 14.73 9.97
CA THR A 3 13.70 14.62 8.62
C THR A 3 14.16 13.20 8.29
N ILE A 4 14.73 12.49 9.26
CA ILE A 4 15.16 11.09 9.13
C ILE A 4 13.97 10.18 8.78
N LYS A 5 12.83 10.34 9.45
CA LYS A 5 11.62 9.53 9.16
C LYS A 5 11.11 9.77 7.74
N LEU A 6 11.13 11.03 7.27
CA LEU A 6 10.74 11.37 5.90
C LEU A 6 11.66 10.68 4.88
N ILE A 7 12.97 10.72 5.10
CA ILE A 7 13.96 10.07 4.23
C ILE A 7 13.69 8.56 4.14
N PHE A 8 13.45 7.88 5.27
CA PHE A 8 13.13 6.46 5.27
C PHE A 8 11.83 6.15 4.52
N ILE A 9 10.78 6.95 4.69
CA ILE A 9 9.52 6.77 3.97
C ILE A 9 9.74 6.89 2.46
N VAL A 10 10.43 7.95 2.02
CA VAL A 10 10.72 8.18 0.60
C VAL A 10 11.57 7.03 0.02
N PHE A 11 12.59 6.59 0.75
CA PHE A 11 13.44 5.47 0.34
C PHE A 11 12.64 4.16 0.18
N ILE A 12 11.75 3.85 1.11
CA ILE A 12 10.87 2.67 1.04
C ILE A 12 9.94 2.76 -0.17
N LEU A 13 9.31 3.91 -0.40
CA LEU A 13 8.39 4.11 -1.53
C LEU A 13 9.11 3.96 -2.88
N ILE A 14 10.29 4.57 -3.04
CA ILE A 14 11.10 4.45 -4.26
C ILE A 14 11.54 3.00 -4.47
N SER A 15 11.99 2.33 -3.42
CA SER A 15 12.42 0.92 -3.49
C SER A 15 11.27 0.00 -3.88
N ALA A 16 10.07 0.22 -3.32
CA ALA A 16 8.86 -0.52 -3.66
C ALA A 16 8.44 -0.30 -5.13
N MET A 17 8.50 0.94 -5.61
CA MET A 17 8.24 1.25 -7.03
C MET A 17 9.25 0.58 -7.96
N GLY A 18 10.54 0.62 -7.62
CA GLY A 18 11.60 -0.03 -8.38
C GLY A 18 11.44 -1.55 -8.44
N ALA A 19 11.10 -2.18 -7.30
CA ALA A 19 10.81 -3.61 -7.23
C ALA A 19 9.58 -3.98 -8.07
N TRP A 20 8.53 -3.17 -8.00
CA TRP A 20 7.30 -3.36 -8.78
C TRP A 20 7.57 -3.30 -10.30
N TRP A 21 8.33 -2.30 -10.75
CA TRP A 21 8.71 -2.17 -12.15
C TRP A 21 9.54 -3.38 -12.62
N LYS A 22 10.55 -3.78 -11.84
CA LYS A 22 11.42 -4.93 -12.18
C LYS A 22 10.68 -6.26 -12.18
N ALA A 23 9.65 -6.41 -11.36
CA ALA A 23 8.86 -7.63 -11.31
C ALA A 23 7.98 -7.85 -12.57
N GLY A 24 7.93 -6.88 -13.51
CA GLY A 24 7.19 -7.03 -14.75
C GLY A 24 5.68 -7.15 -14.55
N PHE A 25 5.19 -6.83 -13.36
CA PHE A 25 3.78 -6.99 -12.96
C PHE A 25 2.91 -6.01 -13.76
N ARG A 26 2.40 -6.48 -14.89
CA ARG A 26 1.36 -5.79 -15.67
C ARG A 26 0.03 -5.96 -14.95
N CYS A 27 -0.29 -5.00 -14.10
CA CYS A 27 -1.52 -5.01 -13.33
C CYS A 27 -2.68 -4.47 -14.18
N PRO A 28 -3.80 -5.18 -14.31
CA PRO A 28 -4.98 -4.68 -15.00
C PRO A 28 -5.51 -3.39 -14.39
N ILE A 29 -6.08 -2.50 -15.22
CA ILE A 29 -6.56 -1.19 -14.77
C ILE A 29 -7.62 -1.27 -13.65
N TYR A 30 -8.45 -2.33 -13.64
CA TYR A 30 -9.45 -2.52 -12.60
C TYR A 30 -8.82 -2.77 -11.22
N ILE A 31 -7.62 -3.36 -11.14
CA ILE A 31 -6.90 -3.53 -9.86
C ILE A 31 -6.43 -2.18 -9.34
N HIS A 32 -5.93 -1.30 -10.23
CA HIS A 32 -5.59 0.07 -9.85
C HIS A 32 -6.81 0.84 -9.33
N ALA A 33 -7.97 0.69 -9.97
CA ALA A 33 -9.22 1.30 -9.50
C ALA A 33 -9.61 0.77 -8.09
N ILE A 34 -9.56 -0.55 -7.88
CA ILE A 34 -9.81 -1.15 -6.57
C ILE A 34 -8.81 -0.64 -5.52
N ALA A 35 -7.52 -0.54 -5.87
CA ALA A 35 -6.51 0.01 -4.98
C ALA A 35 -6.78 1.48 -4.62
N CYS A 36 -7.22 2.31 -5.57
CA CYS A 36 -7.64 3.69 -5.31
C CYS A 36 -8.82 3.75 -4.32
N PHE A 37 -9.85 2.92 -4.51
CA PHE A 37 -10.98 2.84 -3.58
C PHE A 37 -10.53 2.36 -2.20
N ALA A 38 -9.63 1.37 -2.13
CA ALA A 38 -9.08 0.86 -0.87
C ALA A 38 -8.26 1.94 -0.13
N THR A 39 -7.48 2.74 -0.86
CA THR A 39 -6.77 3.90 -0.30
C THR A 39 -7.75 4.95 0.22
N ALA A 40 -8.80 5.30 -0.54
CA ALA A 40 -9.82 6.25 -0.10
C ALA A 40 -10.55 5.78 1.17
N LEU A 41 -10.89 4.49 1.25
CA LEU A 41 -11.46 3.88 2.44
C LEU A 41 -10.49 3.94 3.62
N GLY A 42 -9.21 3.63 3.40
CA GLY A 42 -8.16 3.77 4.40
C GLY A 42 -8.09 5.19 4.94
N PHE A 43 -8.09 6.20 4.06
CA PHE A 43 -8.13 7.62 4.45
C PHE A 43 -9.37 7.93 5.30
N PHE A 44 -10.54 7.45 4.90
CA PHE A 44 -11.78 7.66 5.64
C PHE A 44 -11.68 7.05 7.05
N ILE A 45 -11.23 5.80 7.18
CA ILE A 45 -11.03 5.14 8.48
C ILE A 45 -10.04 5.92 9.32
N THR A 46 -8.86 6.23 8.78
CA THR A 46 -7.80 6.95 9.51
C THR A 46 -8.26 8.33 10.01
N ASN A 47 -9.08 9.05 9.27
CA ASN A 47 -9.62 10.34 9.71
C ASN A 47 -10.67 10.23 10.82
N ASN A 48 -11.38 9.10 10.92
CA ASN A 48 -12.41 8.87 11.93
C ASN A 48 -11.94 8.06 13.16
N ILE A 49 -10.68 7.63 13.20
CA ILE A 49 -10.10 6.94 14.36
C ILE A 49 -9.95 7.91 15.53
N ASP A 50 -10.46 7.50 16.69
CA ASP A 50 -10.31 8.19 17.97
C ASP A 50 -8.82 8.44 18.27
N PRO A 51 -8.41 9.69 18.61
CA PRO A 51 -7.03 10.05 18.93
C PRO A 51 -6.39 9.24 20.07
N SER A 52 -7.19 8.72 21.02
CA SER A 52 -6.72 7.90 22.14
C SER A 52 -6.37 6.46 21.74
N THR A 53 -6.75 6.04 20.53
CA THR A 53 -6.52 4.68 20.05
C THR A 53 -5.01 4.40 19.94
N PRO A 54 -4.51 3.24 20.43
CA PRO A 54 -3.08 2.88 20.36
C PRO A 54 -2.46 2.94 18.97
N VAL A 55 -3.27 2.74 17.91
CA VAL A 55 -2.84 2.82 16.51
C VAL A 55 -2.23 4.18 16.14
N ASN A 56 -2.65 5.28 16.80
CA ASN A 56 -2.07 6.60 16.57
C ASN A 56 -0.58 6.68 16.93
N GLN A 57 -0.13 5.80 17.82
CA GLN A 57 1.24 5.75 18.33
C GLN A 57 2.13 4.72 17.62
N TRP A 58 1.62 4.05 16.58
CA TRP A 58 2.41 3.10 15.81
C TRP A 58 3.65 3.77 15.18
N TRP A 59 4.73 2.99 15.05
CA TRP A 59 6.02 3.50 14.61
C TRP A 59 5.95 4.15 13.21
N LEU A 60 6.79 5.17 12.96
CA LEU A 60 6.84 6.01 11.73
C LEU A 60 5.57 6.80 11.39
N LEU A 61 4.48 6.11 11.05
CA LEU A 61 3.30 6.66 10.39
C LEU A 61 2.04 6.64 11.28
N GLY A 62 2.08 6.00 12.46
CA GLY A 62 0.92 5.91 13.34
C GLY A 62 -0.26 5.25 12.62
N LYS A 63 -1.44 5.87 12.76
CA LYS A 63 -2.68 5.41 12.10
C LYS A 63 -2.65 5.45 10.57
N TRP A 64 -1.68 6.13 9.95
CA TRP A 64 -1.57 6.22 8.50
C TRP A 64 -1.08 4.92 7.84
N TRP A 65 -0.55 3.97 8.62
CA TRP A 65 -0.30 2.61 8.13
C TRP A 65 -1.55 1.96 7.54
N ILE A 66 -2.73 2.29 8.05
CA ILE A 66 -4.01 1.78 7.54
C ILE A 66 -4.23 2.21 6.08
N VAL A 67 -3.85 3.43 5.72
CA VAL A 67 -3.97 3.92 4.34
C VAL A 67 -3.07 3.15 3.38
N LEU A 68 -1.88 2.77 3.84
CA LEU A 68 -0.89 2.06 3.02
C LEU A 68 -1.16 0.56 2.93
N ILE A 69 -1.68 -0.05 4.00
CA ILE A 69 -1.88 -1.50 4.05
C ILE A 69 -3.05 -1.94 3.16
N MET A 70 -4.08 -1.10 3.01
CA MET A 70 -5.25 -1.39 2.17
C MET A 70 -4.89 -1.64 0.70
N PRO A 71 -4.24 -0.71 -0.04
CA PRO A 71 -3.80 -0.98 -1.41
C PRO A 71 -2.72 -2.07 -1.46
N ALA A 72 -1.88 -2.20 -0.43
CA ALA A 72 -0.90 -3.30 -0.38
C ALA A 72 -1.56 -4.68 -0.34
N PHE A 73 -2.70 -4.84 0.35
CA PHE A 73 -3.49 -6.07 0.30
C PHE A 73 -4.12 -6.31 -1.08
N VAL A 74 -4.59 -5.25 -1.75
CA VAL A 74 -5.13 -5.38 -3.11
C VAL A 74 -4.05 -5.89 -4.08
N TYR A 75 -2.89 -5.24 -4.10
CA TYR A 75 -1.79 -5.64 -4.97
C TYR A 75 -1.13 -6.96 -4.54
N GLY A 76 -0.99 -7.22 -3.24
CA GLY A 76 -0.46 -8.46 -2.71
C GLY A 76 -1.38 -9.64 -3.02
N GLY A 77 -2.69 -9.47 -2.83
CA GLY A 77 -3.71 -10.43 -3.25
C GLY A 77 -3.64 -10.66 -4.76
N PHE A 78 -3.57 -9.60 -5.56
CA PHE A 78 -3.39 -9.73 -6.99
C PHE A 78 -2.08 -10.45 -7.36
N ALA A 79 -0.97 -10.20 -6.67
CA ALA A 79 0.30 -10.86 -6.96
C ALA A 79 0.22 -12.37 -6.66
N VAL A 80 -0.38 -12.75 -5.53
CA VAL A 80 -0.52 -14.15 -5.10
C VAL A 80 -1.52 -14.91 -5.99
N TYR A 81 -2.71 -14.35 -6.23
CA TYR A 81 -3.76 -15.02 -7.01
C TYR A 81 -3.60 -14.83 -8.52
N GLY A 82 -3.19 -13.64 -8.94
CA GLY A 82 -2.97 -13.29 -10.35
C GLY A 82 -1.72 -13.94 -10.93
N GLY A 83 -0.70 -14.25 -10.13
CA GLY A 83 0.43 -15.09 -10.56
C GLY A 83 -0.03 -16.45 -11.11
N GLY A 84 -1.05 -17.07 -10.50
CA GLY A 84 -1.59 -18.35 -10.98
C GLY A 84 -2.41 -18.28 -12.28
N ILE A 85 -3.00 -17.12 -12.60
CA ILE A 85 -3.90 -16.93 -13.76
C ILE A 85 -3.17 -16.30 -14.95
N TYR A 86 -2.27 -15.34 -14.69
CA TYR A 86 -1.62 -14.54 -15.73
C TYR A 86 -0.18 -14.96 -16.05
N SER A 87 0.48 -15.80 -15.23
CA SER A 87 1.81 -16.33 -15.57
C SER A 87 1.78 -17.56 -16.49
N LYS A 88 0.60 -18.04 -16.89
CA LYS A 88 0.44 -19.16 -17.85
C LYS A 88 0.36 -18.72 -19.32
N LYS A 89 0.76 -17.49 -19.63
CA LYS A 89 0.94 -17.00 -21.00
C LYS A 89 2.42 -16.77 -21.30
N GLU A 90 3.21 -17.83 -21.19
CA GLU A 90 4.46 -18.01 -21.93
C GLU A 90 4.47 -19.43 -22.50
#